data_AF-A0A4Y2IHY5-F1
#
_entry.id   AF-A0A4Y2IHY5-F1
#
_cell.length_a   1.000
_cell.length_b   1.000
_cell.length_c   1.000
_cell.angle_alpha   90.00
_cell.angle_beta   90.00
_cell.angle_gamma   90.00
#
_symmetry.space_group_name_H-M   'P 1'
#
loop_
_entity.id
_entity.type
_entity.pdbx_description
1 polymer ?
#
loop_
_entity_poly.entity_id
_entity_poly.type
_entity_poly.pdbx_seq_one_letter_code
_entity_poly.pdbx_strand_id
1 'polypeptide(L)' 'MSDIEVDATAGGDMDVFTALQEVLKTALTHGKLSRGLHEAAKSLDKRQALLCVLATNCDEAMYVRLVEALCAEHQINLLK' A
#
# COMPACT_ATOMS: atom_id res chain seq x y z
N MET A 1 -22.24 18.17 -4.90
CA MET A 1 -21.45 18.12 -6.15
C MET A 1 -20.63 19.39 -6.16
N SER A 2 -19.39 19.28 -5.72
CA SER A 2 -18.42 20.39 -5.65
C SER A 2 -17.04 19.75 -5.59
N ASP A 3 -16.42 19.70 -6.77
CA ASP A 3 -15.00 19.92 -7.02
C ASP A 3 -13.99 18.90 -6.46
N ILE A 4 -13.70 17.89 -7.29
CA ILE A 4 -12.41 17.19 -7.28
C ILE A 4 -11.63 17.73 -8.49
N GLU A 5 -10.75 18.69 -8.23
CA GLU A 5 -9.70 19.05 -9.17
C GLU A 5 -8.64 17.95 -9.10
N VAL A 6 -8.67 17.04 -10.07
CA VAL A 6 -7.53 16.17 -10.37
C VAL A 6 -6.56 16.99 -11.20
N ASP A 7 -5.69 17.74 -10.52
CA ASP A 7 -4.54 18.37 -11.14
C ASP A 7 -3.48 17.30 -11.43
N ALA A 8 -3.50 16.84 -12.67
CA ALA A 8 -2.53 15.89 -13.20
C ALA A 8 -1.47 16.63 -14.02
N THR A 9 -0.65 17.47 -13.39
CA THR A 9 0.63 17.94 -13.98
C THR A 9 1.60 18.51 -12.94
N ALA A 10 2.55 17.70 -12.47
CA ALA A 10 3.83 18.20 -11.96
C ALA A 10 4.92 17.13 -12.08
N GLY A 11 5.54 17.04 -13.27
CA GLY A 11 6.79 16.33 -13.48
C GLY A 11 7.98 17.07 -12.87
N GLY A 12 8.03 17.11 -11.54
CA GLY A 12 9.28 17.32 -10.80
C GLY A 12 9.84 15.97 -10.38
N ASP A 13 11.09 15.93 -9.93
CA ASP A 13 11.68 14.76 -9.26
C ASP A 13 10.83 14.41 -8.01
N MET A 14 9.74 13.68 -8.21
CA MET A 14 8.91 13.21 -7.11
C MET A 14 9.69 12.12 -6.39
N ASP A 15 10.14 12.45 -5.18
CA ASP A 15 10.71 11.47 -4.28
C ASP A 15 9.67 10.37 -4.01
N VAL A 16 10.13 9.12 -3.97
CA VAL A 16 9.27 7.92 -3.89
C VAL A 16 8.32 7.99 -2.70
N PHE A 17 8.77 8.55 -1.58
CA PHE A 17 7.97 8.73 -0.38
C PHE A 17 6.86 9.78 -0.55
N THR A 18 7.10 10.84 -1.31
CA THR A 18 6.08 11.87 -1.59
C THR A 18 4.99 11.32 -2.52
N ALA A 19 5.39 10.59 -3.56
CA ALA A 19 4.45 9.90 -4.45
C ALA A 19 3.60 8.86 -3.70
N LEU A 20 4.20 8.08 -2.80
CA LEU A 20 3.46 7.13 -1.96
C LEU A 20 2.41 7.83 -1.10
N GLN A 21 2.74 8.99 -0.51
CA GLN A 21 1.81 9.71 0.34
C GLN A 21 0.56 10.17 -0.43
N GLU A 22 0.72 10.63 -1.66
CA GLU A 22 -0.42 11.02 -2.53
C GLU A 22 -1.27 9.83 -2.96
N VAL A 23 -0.64 8.71 -3.34
CA VAL A 23 -1.34 7.47 -3.68
C VAL A 23 -2.13 6.93 -2.49
N LEU A 24 -1.59 7.00 -1.27
CA LEU A 24 -2.29 6.57 -0.07
C LEU A 24 -3.47 7.48 0.27
N LYS A 25 -3.33 8.81 0.09
CA LYS A 25 -4.43 9.78 0.27
C LYS A 25 -5.58 9.50 -0.70
N THR A 26 -5.29 9.29 -1.98
CA THR A 26 -6.30 8.96 -2.99
C THR A 26 -6.96 7.61 -2.72
N ALA A 27 -6.18 6.58 -2.35
CA ALA A 27 -6.71 5.27 -1.98
C ALA A 27 -7.66 5.31 -0.77
N LEU A 28 -7.37 6.17 0.22
CA LEU A 28 -8.24 6.41 1.36
C LEU A 28 -9.57 7.06 0.93
N THR A 29 -9.55 8.05 0.05
CA THR A 29 -10.78 8.69 -0.47
C THR A 29 -11.68 7.70 -1.21
N HIS A 30 -11.09 6.73 -1.92
CA HIS A 30 -11.84 5.66 -2.59
C HIS A 30 -12.20 4.47 -1.69
N GLY A 31 -11.75 4.46 -0.43
CA GLY A 31 -12.00 3.35 0.51
C GLY A 31 -11.32 2.04 0.13
N LYS A 32 -10.26 2.08 -0.68
CA LYS A 32 -9.56 0.88 -1.21
C LYS A 32 -8.26 0.56 -0.46
N LEU A 33 -8.08 1.09 0.74
CA LEU A 33 -6.91 0.87 1.57
C LEU A 33 -7.22 -0.09 2.73
N SER A 34 -6.64 -1.29 2.68
CA SER A 34 -6.70 -2.27 3.78
C SER A 34 -5.71 -1.86 4.88
N ARG A 35 -6.14 -1.86 6.14
CA ARG A 35 -5.26 -1.47 7.26
C ARG A 35 -5.23 -2.57 8.33
N GLY A 36 -4.04 -2.82 8.85
CA GLY A 36 -3.81 -3.87 9.85
C GLY A 36 -3.54 -5.25 9.24
N LEU A 37 -2.89 -6.11 10.03
CA LEU A 37 -2.38 -7.41 9.60
C LEU A 37 -3.47 -8.35 9.07
N HIS A 38 -4.61 -8.43 9.75
CA HIS A 38 -5.68 -9.35 9.35
C HIS A 38 -6.33 -8.94 8.03
N GLU A 39 -6.64 -7.65 7.85
CA GLU A 39 -7.21 -7.16 6.60
C GLU A 39 -6.21 -7.25 5.45
N ALA A 40 -4.94 -6.95 5.70
CA ALA A 40 -3.87 -7.07 4.71
C ALA A 40 -3.69 -8.52 4.26
N ALA A 41 -3.60 -9.49 5.19
CA ALA A 41 -3.52 -10.91 4.83
C ALA A 41 -4.72 -11.35 3.99
N LYS A 42 -5.93 -10.93 4.36
CA LYS A 42 -7.15 -11.25 3.62
C LYS A 42 -7.19 -10.64 2.21
N SER A 43 -6.65 -9.44 2.01
CA SER A 43 -6.61 -8.80 0.69
C SER A 43 -5.49 -9.35 -0.19
N LEU A 44 -4.37 -9.76 0.42
CA LEU A 44 -3.29 -10.51 -0.22
C LEU A 44 -3.80 -11.88 -0.72
N ASP A 45 -4.48 -12.65 0.14
CA ASP A 45 -5.04 -13.97 -0.22
C ASP A 45 -6.05 -13.88 -1.37
N LYS A 46 -6.89 -12.83 -1.38
CA LYS A 46 -7.87 -12.57 -2.44
C LYS A 46 -7.24 -12.06 -3.74
N ARG A 47 -5.93 -11.80 -3.76
CA ARG A 47 -5.20 -11.20 -4.89
C ARG A 47 -5.78 -9.85 -5.34
N GLN A 48 -6.34 -9.10 -4.39
CA GLN A 48 -6.89 -7.77 -4.64
C GLN A 48 -5.88 -6.66 -4.35
N ALA A 49 -4.81 -6.97 -3.62
CA ALA A 49 -3.75 -6.03 -3.30
C ALA A 49 -2.79 -5.87 -4.49
N LEU A 50 -2.50 -4.61 -4.83
CA LEU A 50 -1.53 -4.24 -5.86
C LEU A 50 -0.16 -3.89 -5.27
N LEU A 51 -0.15 -3.36 -4.05
CA LEU A 51 1.04 -2.87 -3.36
C LEU A 51 0.88 -3.11 -1.85
N CYS A 52 1.94 -3.62 -1.22
CA CYS A 52 2.01 -3.80 0.22
C CYS A 52 3.12 -2.90 0.79
N VAL A 53 2.79 -2.14 1.84
CA VAL A 53 3.77 -1.34 2.59
C VAL A 53 3.98 -2.03 3.92
N LEU A 54 5.21 -2.49 4.16
CA LEU A 54 5.61 -3.09 5.42
C LEU A 54 6.58 -2.15 6.12
N ALA A 55 6.27 -1.76 7.36
CA ALA A 55 7.19 -0.94 8.14
C ALA A 55 8.35 -1.80 8.68
N THR A 56 9.56 -1.24 8.74
CA THR A 56 10.75 -1.96 9.23
C THR A 56 10.75 -2.16 10.74
N ASN A 57 9.90 -1.43 11.48
CA ASN A 57 9.82 -1.44 12.95
C ASN A 57 8.69 -2.33 13.49
N CYS A 58 8.55 -3.57 13.01
CA CYS A 58 7.63 -4.55 13.59
C CYS A 58 8.24 -5.28 14.80
N ASP A 59 7.51 -5.34 15.92
CA ASP A 59 7.98 -5.97 17.16
C ASP A 59 8.18 -7.49 17.04
N GLU A 60 7.31 -8.17 16.29
CA GLU A 60 7.38 -9.62 16.07
C GLU A 60 7.85 -9.95 14.65
N ALA A 61 9.02 -10.59 14.56
CA ALA A 61 9.59 -11.07 13.29
C ALA A 61 8.68 -12.07 12.55
N MET A 62 7.74 -12.71 13.26
CA MET A 62 6.77 -13.63 12.66
C MET A 62 5.81 -12.91 11.70
N TYR A 63 5.40 -11.68 12.00
CA TYR A 63 4.53 -10.89 11.11
C TYR A 63 5.24 -10.48 9.82
N VAL A 64 6.51 -10.09 9.93
CA VAL A 64 7.32 -9.73 8.76
C VAL A 64 7.48 -10.92 7.83
N ARG A 65 7.81 -12.10 8.38
CA ARG A 65 7.94 -13.34 7.61
C ARG A 65 6.64 -13.76 6.92
N LEU A 66 5.50 -13.60 7.59
CA LEU A 66 4.19 -13.91 7.02
C LEU A 66 3.89 -13.01 5.81
N VAL A 67 4.06 -11.70 5.96
CA VAL A 67 3.76 -10.74 4.88
C VAL A 67 4.73 -10.93 3.70
N GLU A 68 6.02 -11.13 3.97
CA GLU A 68 7.01 -11.42 2.92
C GLU A 68 6.69 -12.70 2.14
N ALA A 69 6.31 -13.77 2.84
CA ALA A 69 5.93 -15.03 2.20
C ALA A 69 4.67 -14.87 1.32
N LEU A 70 3.63 -14.24 1.84
CA LEU A 70 2.38 -14.00 1.10
C LEU A 70 2.61 -13.10 -0.13
N CYS A 71 3.43 -12.06 0.00
CA CYS A 71 3.79 -11.20 -1.12
C CYS A 71 4.60 -11.93 -2.19
N ALA A 72 5.50 -12.85 -1.78
CA ALA A 72 6.27 -13.67 -2.71
C ALA A 72 5.40 -14.69 -3.47
N GLU A 73 4.44 -15.35 -2.78
CA GLU A 73 3.54 -16.33 -3.40
C GLU A 73 2.58 -15.71 -4.42
N HIS A 74 2.10 -14.50 -4.15
CA HIS A 74 1.12 -13.83 -5.01
C HIS A 74 1.74 -12.82 -5.99
N GLN A 75 3.08 -12.70 -6.01
CA GLN A 75 3.83 -11.75 -6.86
C GLN A 75 3.37 -10.30 -6.68
N ILE A 76 3.18 -9.89 -5.44
CA ILE A 76 2.74 -8.54 -5.09
C ILE A 76 3.96 -7.69 -4.73
N ASN A 77 4.00 -6.45 -5.24
CA ASN A 77 5.11 -5.54 -4.98
C ASN A 77 5.10 -5.09 -3.51
N LEU A 78 6.21 -5.39 -2.82
CA LEU A 78 6.43 -5.04 -1.43
C LEU A 78 7.42 -3.88 -1.34
N LEU A 79 7.04 -2.85 -0.59
CA LEU A 79 7.90 -1.74 -0.18
C LEU A 79 8.17 -1.86 1.33
N LYS A 80 9.45 -1.73 1.70
CA LYS A 80 9.93 -1.69 3.09
C LYS A 80 10.36 -0.29 3.47
#